data_AF-A0AA86UJQ1-F1
#
_entry.id   AF-A0AA86UJQ1-F1
#
_cell.length_a   1.000
_cell.length_b   1.000
_cell.length_c   1.000
_cell.angle_alpha   90.00
_cell.angle_beta   90.00
_cell.angle_gamma   90.00
#
_symmetry.space_group_name_H-M   'P 1'
#
loop_
_entity.id
_entity.type
_entity.pdbx_description
1 polymer ?
#
loop_
_entity_poly.entity_id
_entity_poly.type
_entity_poly.pdbx_seq_one_letter_code
_entity_poly.pdbx_strand_id
1 'polypeptide(L)'
;MIQIIEALQANYTLLHQIHLHVHTIKQQQYQRKKDKWSEEEDQLMSIAIQLYGYNIDAISMVVASKSYAQVYQRLRYLRERSVKKLNLQRLM
;
A
#
# COMPACT_ATOMS: atom_id res chain seq x y z
N MET A 1 44.71 -5.38 10.98
CA MET A 1 44.08 -4.09 11.32
C MET A 1 43.05 -3.65 10.28
N ILE A 2 43.35 -3.66 8.98
CA ILE A 2 42.41 -3.23 7.92
C ILE A 2 41.11 -4.05 7.92
N GLN A 3 41.19 -5.39 7.99
CA GLN A 3 39.98 -6.24 8.01
C GLN A 3 39.04 -6.02 9.21
N ILE A 4 39.56 -5.60 10.36
CA ILE A 4 38.74 -5.33 11.56
C ILE A 4 37.96 -4.02 11.36
N ILE A 5 38.58 -3.01 10.76
CA ILE A 5 37.93 -1.72 10.47
C ILE A 5 36.83 -1.91 9.43
N GLU A 6 37.08 -2.69 8.38
CA GLU A 6 36.08 -3.04 7.36
C GLU A 6 34.88 -3.78 7.97
N ALA A 7 35.13 -4.76 8.84
CA ALA A 7 34.08 -5.49 9.54
C ALA A 7 33.24 -4.57 10.46
N LEU A 8 33.88 -3.65 11.20
CA LEU A 8 33.17 -2.68 12.03
C LEU A 8 32.33 -1.72 11.21
N GLN A 9 32.83 -1.27 10.06
CA GLN A 9 32.09 -0.38 9.15
C GLN A 9 30.88 -1.10 8.54
N ALA A 10 31.05 -2.36 8.11
CA ALA A 10 29.94 -3.19 7.64
C ALA A 10 28.86 -3.38 8.72
N ASN A 11 29.26 -3.64 9.97
CA ASN A 11 28.34 -3.77 11.09
C ASN A 11 27.55 -2.48 11.36
N TYR A 12 28.19 -1.32 11.28
CA TYR A 12 27.53 -0.03 11.42
C TYR A 12 26.51 0.22 10.30
N THR A 13 26.90 -0.04 9.05
CA THR A 13 26.00 0.08 7.89
C THR A 13 24.78 -0.84 8.03
N LEU A 14 24.99 -2.09 8.45
CA LEU A 14 23.90 -3.03 8.66
C LEU A 14 22.95 -2.56 9.76
N LEU A 15 23.48 -2.08 10.90
CA LEU A 15 22.66 -1.56 11.99
C LEU A 15 21.82 -0.34 11.55
N HIS A 16 22.42 0.55 10.75
CA HIS A 16 21.71 1.69 10.18
C HIS A 16 20.58 1.26 9.24
N GLN A 17 20.83 0.30 8.36
CA GLN A 17 19.80 -0.25 7.46
C GLN A 17 18.65 -0.91 8.24
N ILE A 18 18.96 -1.69 9.28
CA ILE A 18 17.96 -2.30 10.16
C ILE A 18 17.10 -1.20 10.83
N HIS A 19 17.74 -0.14 11.34
CA HIS A 19 17.02 0.97 11.98
C HIS A 19 16.04 1.64 11.01
N LEU A 20 16.50 1.97 9.80
CA LEU A 20 15.65 2.55 8.76
C LEU A 20 14.48 1.62 8.40
N HIS A 21 14.74 0.32 8.26
CA HIS A 21 13.69 -0.66 7.94
C HIS A 21 12.61 -0.73 9.03
N VAL A 22 13.00 -0.75 10.31
CA VAL A 22 12.07 -0.74 11.43
C VAL A 22 11.24 0.55 11.45
N HIS A 23 11.86 1.70 11.17
CA HIS A 23 11.16 2.98 11.06
C HIS A 23 10.12 2.96 9.94
N THR A 24 10.46 2.43 8.75
CA THR A 24 9.54 2.28 7.63
C THR A 24 8.35 1.37 7.97
N ILE A 25 8.58 0.23 8.64
CA ILE A 25 7.48 -0.66 9.07
C ILE A 25 6.53 0.07 10.02
N LYS A 26 7.05 0.81 11.00
CA LYS A 26 6.23 1.58 11.95
C LYS A 26 5.38 2.63 11.23
N GLN A 27 5.97 3.33 10.25
CA GLN A 27 5.22 4.29 9.44
C GLN A 27 4.10 3.62 8.64
N GLN A 28 4.37 2.50 7.97
CA GLN A 28 3.34 1.75 7.23
C GLN A 28 2.21 1.29 8.15
N GLN A 29 2.51 0.79 9.35
CA GLN A 29 1.50 0.41 10.34
C GLN A 29 0.64 1.61 10.78
N TYR A 30 1.24 2.79 10.96
CA TYR A 30 0.50 4.01 11.25
C TYR A 30 -0.43 4.40 10.09
N GLN A 31 0.03 4.29 8.84
CA GLN A 31 -0.84 4.55 7.68
C GLN A 31 -1.99 3.54 7.56
N ARG A 32 -1.77 2.27 7.93
CA ARG A 32 -2.86 1.27 7.99
C ARG A 32 -3.94 1.60 9.00
N LYS A 33 -3.60 2.30 10.08
CA LYS A 33 -4.59 2.80 11.06
C LYS A 33 -5.36 4.02 10.55
N LYS A 34 -4.91 4.69 9.49
CA LYS A 34 -5.67 5.78 8.89
C LYS A 34 -6.78 5.22 8.00
N ASP A 35 -8.01 5.64 8.30
CA ASP A 35 -9.19 5.29 7.51
C ASP A 35 -9.36 6.12 6.23
N LYS A 36 -8.63 7.23 6.11
CA LYS A 36 -8.71 8.09 4.93
C LYS A 36 -7.89 7.50 3.77
N TRP A 37 -8.52 7.45 2.59
CA TRP A 37 -7.89 7.15 1.32
C TRP A 37 -7.30 8.43 0.73
N SER A 38 -6.01 8.44 0.40
CA SER A 38 -5.40 9.50 -0.39
C SER A 38 -5.65 9.29 -1.88
N GLU A 39 -5.45 10.33 -2.68
CA GLU A 39 -5.54 10.25 -4.14
C GLU A 39 -4.49 9.29 -4.71
N GLU A 40 -3.28 9.30 -4.16
CA GLU A 40 -2.20 8.37 -4.54
C GLU A 40 -2.60 6.90 -4.27
N GLU A 41 -3.24 6.63 -3.13
CA GLU A 41 -3.73 5.28 -2.80
C GLU A 41 -4.84 4.82 -3.74
N ASP A 42 -5.75 5.73 -4.12
CA ASP A 42 -6.79 5.43 -5.12
C ASP A 42 -6.20 5.22 -6.52
N GLN A 43 -5.16 5.96 -6.91
CA GLN A 43 -4.44 5.76 -8.17
C GLN A 43 -3.74 4.41 -8.19
N LEU A 44 -3.03 4.05 -7.12
CA LEU A 44 -2.41 2.73 -6.97
C LEU A 44 -3.45 1.61 -7.01
N MET A 45 -4.58 1.80 -6.35
CA MET A 45 -5.69 0.85 -6.41
C MET A 45 -6.25 0.71 -7.83
N SER A 46 -6.43 1.81 -8.57
CA SER A 46 -6.89 1.80 -9.96
C SER A 46 -5.95 1.01 -10.87
N ILE A 47 -4.64 1.25 -10.75
CA ILE A 47 -3.59 0.53 -11.49
C ILE A 47 -3.61 -0.96 -11.12
N ALA A 48 -3.70 -1.28 -9.83
CA ALA A 48 -3.76 -2.67 -9.36
C ALA A 48 -5.00 -3.40 -9.88
N ILE A 49 -6.16 -2.73 -9.97
CA ILE A 49 -7.37 -3.29 -10.57
C ILE A 49 -7.16 -3.57 -12.06
N GLN A 50 -6.47 -2.69 -12.78
CA GLN A 50 -6.16 -2.90 -14.20
C GLN A 50 -5.21 -4.10 -14.42
N LEU A 51 -4.22 -4.28 -13.55
CA LEU A 51 -3.21 -5.34 -13.66
C LEU A 51 -3.70 -6.70 -13.16
N TYR A 52 -4.43 -6.73 -12.04
CA TYR A 52 -4.77 -7.95 -11.31
C TYR A 52 -6.27 -8.23 -11.25
N GLY A 53 -7.11 -7.39 -11.88
CA GLY A 53 -8.55 -7.48 -11.78
C GLY A 53 -9.04 -7.19 -10.36
N TYR A 54 -10.04 -7.93 -9.89
CA TYR A 54 -10.59 -7.77 -8.53
C TYR A 54 -9.91 -8.70 -7.50
N ASN A 55 -8.65 -9.07 -7.72
CA ASN A 55 -7.88 -9.86 -6.77
C ASN A 55 -7.47 -9.00 -5.57
N ILE A 56 -8.20 -9.12 -4.46
CA ILE A 56 -8.02 -8.30 -3.27
C ILE A 56 -6.64 -8.51 -2.64
N ASP A 57 -6.14 -9.75 -2.64
CA ASP A 57 -4.83 -10.06 -2.06
C ASP A 57 -3.72 -9.33 -2.82
N ALA A 58 -3.74 -9.40 -4.15
CA ALA A 58 -2.78 -8.68 -4.99
C ALA A 58 -2.89 -7.16 -4.81
N ILE A 59 -4.12 -6.62 -4.78
CA ILE A 59 -4.35 -5.18 -4.59
C ILE A 59 -3.87 -4.72 -3.20
N SER A 60 -4.09 -5.52 -2.16
CA SER A 60 -3.65 -5.21 -0.80
C SER A 60 -2.13 -5.24 -0.65
N MET A 61 -1.42 -6.01 -1.48
CA MET A 61 0.04 -5.96 -1.53
C MET A 61 0.55 -4.69 -2.22
N VAL A 62 -0.12 -4.24 -3.29
CA VAL A 62 0.23 -2.99 -3.98
C VAL A 62 -0.07 -1.78 -3.09
N VAL A 63 -1.24 -1.74 -2.47
CA VAL A 63 -1.63 -0.68 -1.52
C VAL A 63 -1.20 -1.08 -0.10
N ALA A 64 0.11 -1.25 0.09
CA ALA A 64 0.69 -1.78 1.33
C ALA A 64 0.38 -0.93 2.59
N SER A 65 -0.02 0.33 2.39
CA SER A 65 -0.48 1.26 3.43
C SER A 65 -1.89 0.97 3.94
N LYS A 66 -2.65 0.06 3.30
CA LYS A 66 -4.01 -0.31 3.68
C LYS A 66 -4.08 -1.79 4.01
N SER A 67 -4.94 -2.12 4.96
CA SER A 67 -5.25 -3.51 5.29
C SER A 67 -6.18 -4.12 4.25
N TYR A 68 -6.16 -5.45 4.15
CA TYR A 68 -7.09 -6.22 3.32
C TYR A 68 -8.56 -5.78 3.49
N ALA A 69 -9.00 -5.60 4.74
CA ALA A 69 -10.37 -5.19 5.04
C ALA A 69 -10.70 -3.78 4.51
N GLN A 70 -9.77 -2.83 4.63
CA GLN A 70 -9.94 -1.48 4.10
C GLN A 70 -9.99 -1.49 2.57
N VAL A 71 -9.11 -2.28 1.93
CA VAL A 71 -9.09 -2.48 0.47
C VAL A 71 -10.42 -3.06 -0.01
N TYR A 72 -10.92 -4.10 0.66
CA TYR A 72 -12.21 -4.71 0.34
C TYR A 72 -13.37 -3.70 0.43
N GLN A 73 -13.44 -2.94 1.52
CA GLN A 73 -14.48 -1.91 1.71
C GLN A 73 -14.40 -0.84 0.62
N ARG A 74 -13.20 -0.39 0.27
CA ARG A 74 -12.98 0.60 -0.80
C ARG A 74 -13.42 0.09 -2.16
N LEU A 75 -13.04 -1.14 -2.52
CA LEU A 75 -13.43 -1.79 -3.77
C LEU A 75 -14.95 -1.93 -3.88
N ARG A 76 -15.61 -2.35 -2.80
CA ARG A 76 -17.08 -2.41 -2.75
C ARG A 76 -17.70 -1.04 -3.01
N TYR A 77 -17.24 0.00 -2.33
CA TYR A 77 -17.71 1.37 -2.53
C TYR A 77 -17.53 1.86 -3.97
N LEU A 78 -16.35 1.63 -4.57
CA LEU A 78 -16.06 2.03 -5.95
C LEU A 78 -16.94 1.29 -6.96
N ARG A 79 -17.17 -0.01 -6.75
CA ARG A 79 -18.07 -0.82 -7.59
C ARG A 79 -19.52 -0.36 -7.50
N GLU A 80 -20.02 -0.08 -6.30
CA GLU A 80 -21.39 0.44 -6.14
C GLU A 80 -21.56 1.81 -6.82
N ARG A 81 -20.52 2.67 -6.74
CA ARG A 81 -20.52 3.99 -7.38
C ARG A 81 -20.47 3.90 -8.91
N SER A 82 -19.68 2.99 -9.47
CA SER A 82 -19.60 2.80 -10.92
C SER A 82 -20.91 2.26 -11.50
N VAL A 83 -21.56 1.30 -10.82
CA VAL A 83 -22.88 0.79 -11.20
C VAL A 83 -23.93 1.90 -11.18
N LYS A 84 -23.97 2.72 -10.11
CA LYS A 84 -24.88 3.87 -10.04
C LYS A 84 -24.67 4.86 -11.18
N LYS A 85 -23.41 5.16 -11.52
CA LYS A 85 -23.07 6.06 -12.62
C LYS A 85 -23.54 5.53 -13.97
N LEU A 86 -23.30 4.25 -14.25
CA LEU A 86 -23.77 3.60 -15.49
C LEU A 86 -25.29 3.60 -15.58
N ASN A 87 -26.00 3.36 -14.48
CA ASN A 87 -27.45 3.39 -14.46
C ASN A 87 -28.01 4.79 -14.73
N LEU A 88 -27.41 5.84 -14.17
CA LEU A 88 -27.80 7.24 -14.44
C LEU A 88 -27.55 7.64 -15.90
N GLN A 89 -26.45 7.17 -16.50
CA GLN A 89 -26.14 7.44 -17.91
C GLN A 89 -27.10 6.75 -18.90
N ARG A 90 -27.76 5.66 -18.48
CA ARG A 90 -28.76 4.95 -19.30
C ARG A 90 -30.17 5.56 -19.20
N LEU A 91 -30.38 6.47 -18.26
CA LEU A 91 -31.66 7.13 -17.99
C LEU A 91 -31.76 8.54 -18.60
N MET A 92 -30.65 9.08 -19.12
CA MET A 92 -30.57 10.35 -19.85
C MET A 92 -30.50 10.10 -21.35
#